data_AF-A0A2I0IE86-F1
#
_entry.id   AF-A0A2I0IE86-F1
#
_cell.length_a   1.000
_cell.length_b   1.000
_cell.length_c   1.000
_cell.angle_alpha   90.00
_cell.angle_beta   90.00
_cell.angle_gamma   90.00
#
_symmetry.space_group_name_H-M   'P 1'
#
loop_
_entity.id
_entity.type
_entity.pdbx_description
1 polymer ?
#
loop_
_entity_poly.entity_id
_entity_poly.type
_entity_poly.pdbx_seq_one_letter_code
_entity_poly.pdbx_strand_id
1 'polypeptide(L)'
;MKDNPEFRLRVLMALGFLVGAKVLNVQVPFLFKLAVDWLTTATGNAAALASFTTANSNLIALFATPASLLVGYGIARAGSSAFNELRTAVFSKVALRTIRSVSRKVFSHLHDLDLRYHLSRETGALNRIIDRGSRAINFILSSMVFNVVPTVLEISMVSGILAYNFGAPFAWITSLSVAAYVAFTLTVTQWRTKFRKVMNKADNDANTRAVDSLINYETVKYFNNEAYEAEKYDEFLKNKV
;
A
#
# COMPACT_ATOMS: atom_id res chain seq x y z
N MET A 1 15.19 -20.77 3.64
CA MET A 1 14.09 -19.84 4.01
C MET A 1 12.71 -20.38 3.68
N LYS A 2 12.54 -21.16 2.60
CA LYS A 2 11.27 -21.82 2.26
C LYS A 2 10.84 -22.86 3.32
N ASP A 3 11.76 -23.32 4.17
CA ASP A 3 11.55 -24.49 5.04
C ASP A 3 11.36 -24.21 6.52
N ASN A 4 11.17 -22.94 6.93
CA ASN A 4 10.85 -22.66 8.33
C ASN A 4 9.32 -22.60 8.53
N PRO A 5 8.69 -23.59 9.20
CA PRO A 5 7.24 -23.68 9.35
C PRO A 5 6.66 -22.47 10.10
N GLU A 6 7.41 -21.87 11.02
CA GLU A 6 7.01 -20.68 11.76
C GLU A 6 6.76 -19.47 10.82
N PHE A 7 7.57 -19.34 9.75
CA PHE A 7 7.44 -18.26 8.79
C PHE A 7 6.17 -18.43 7.94
N ARG A 8 5.91 -19.65 7.46
CA ARG A 8 4.69 -19.97 6.71
C ARG A 8 3.45 -19.76 7.56
N LEU A 9 3.46 -20.20 8.82
CA LEU A 9 2.35 -20.03 9.74
C LEU A 9 2.02 -18.55 9.97
N ARG A 10 3.02 -17.69 10.18
CA ARG A 10 2.82 -16.24 10.38
C ARG A 10 2.26 -15.55 9.14
N VAL A 11 2.72 -15.95 7.94
CA VAL A 11 2.18 -15.44 6.68
C VAL A 11 0.72 -15.88 6.50
N LEU A 12 0.40 -17.14 6.77
CA LEU A 12 -0.96 -17.66 6.70
C LEU A 12 -1.88 -16.98 7.72
N MET A 13 -1.43 -16.75 8.96
CA MET A 13 -2.20 -15.99 9.96
C MET A 13 -2.46 -14.55 9.50
N ALA A 14 -1.47 -13.86 8.93
CA ALA A 14 -1.66 -12.52 8.40
C ALA A 14 -2.65 -12.49 7.21
N LEU A 15 -2.61 -13.49 6.34
CA LEU A 15 -3.60 -13.66 5.27
C LEU A 15 -5.00 -13.99 5.81
N GLY A 16 -5.09 -14.79 6.87
CA GLY A 16 -6.35 -15.06 7.57
C GLY A 16 -6.97 -13.80 8.16
N PHE A 17 -6.17 -13.00 8.89
CA PHE A 17 -6.60 -11.71 9.43
C PHE A 17 -6.97 -10.70 8.33
N LEU A 18 -6.27 -10.74 7.18
CA LEU A 18 -6.65 -9.94 6.03
C LEU A 18 -8.06 -10.27 5.53
N VAL A 19 -8.31 -11.55 5.27
CA VAL A 19 -9.60 -12.00 4.74
C VAL A 19 -10.69 -11.71 5.76
N GLY A 20 -10.46 -12.00 7.04
CA GLY A 20 -11.39 -11.68 8.13
C GLY A 20 -11.70 -10.18 8.22
N ALA A 21 -10.69 -9.31 8.14
CA ALA A 21 -10.89 -7.85 8.13
C ALA A 21 -11.77 -7.41 6.96
N LYS A 22 -11.50 -7.92 5.75
CA LYS A 22 -12.25 -7.54 4.54
C LYS A 22 -13.69 -8.07 4.56
N VAL A 23 -13.90 -9.29 5.03
CA VAL A 23 -15.25 -9.85 5.20
C VAL A 23 -16.05 -9.01 6.20
N LEU A 24 -15.47 -8.65 7.35
CA LEU A 24 -16.11 -7.75 8.31
C LEU A 24 -16.41 -6.39 7.69
N ASN A 25 -15.46 -5.81 6.95
CA ASN A 25 -15.64 -4.50 6.30
C ASN A 25 -16.83 -4.51 5.32
N VAL A 26 -17.00 -5.61 4.58
CA VAL A 26 -18.11 -5.77 3.64
C VAL A 26 -19.45 -5.99 4.34
N GLN A 27 -19.48 -6.51 5.57
CA GLN A 27 -20.70 -6.66 6.37
C GLN A 27 -21.19 -5.35 7.00
N VAL A 28 -20.30 -4.37 7.20
CA VAL A 28 -20.63 -3.09 7.85
C VAL A 28 -21.81 -2.36 7.18
N PRO A 29 -21.87 -2.20 5.84
CA PRO A 29 -23.03 -1.62 5.16
C PRO A 29 -24.33 -2.41 5.33
N PHE A 30 -24.27 -3.74 5.44
CA PHE A 30 -25.46 -4.58 5.66
C PHE A 30 -26.03 -4.38 7.05
N LEU A 31 -25.18 -4.32 8.07
CA LEU A 31 -25.61 -4.01 9.44
C LEU A 31 -26.23 -2.61 9.52
N PHE A 32 -25.64 -1.65 8.81
CA PHE A 32 -26.19 -0.29 8.73
C PHE A 32 -27.55 -0.28 8.02
N LYS A 33 -27.69 -1.00 6.90
CA LYS A 33 -28.98 -1.17 6.20
C LYS A 33 -30.04 -1.74 7.13
N LEU A 34 -29.75 -2.83 7.84
CA LEU A 34 -30.69 -3.45 8.78
C LEU A 34 -31.12 -2.50 9.90
N ALA A 35 -30.19 -1.70 10.42
CA ALA A 35 -30.50 -0.69 11.44
C ALA A 35 -31.47 0.39 10.91
N VAL A 36 -31.25 0.86 9.67
CA VAL A 36 -32.12 1.84 9.01
C VAL A 36 -33.49 1.23 8.70
N ASP A 37 -33.54 0.06 8.07
CA ASP A 37 -34.79 -0.64 7.70
C ASP A 37 -35.66 -0.93 8.95
N TRP A 38 -35.03 -1.32 10.07
CA TRP A 38 -35.72 -1.51 11.35
C TRP A 38 -36.31 -0.21 11.90
N LEU A 39 -35.55 0.89 11.87
CA LEU A 39 -36.02 2.18 12.36
C LEU A 39 -37.18 2.74 11.50
N THR A 40 -37.11 2.55 10.19
CA THR A 40 -38.16 2.97 9.24
C THR A 40 -39.44 2.13 9.42
N THR A 41 -39.32 0.82 9.65
CA THR A 41 -40.50 -0.04 9.89
C THR A 41 -41.12 0.17 11.27
N ALA A 42 -40.32 0.44 12.30
CA ALA A 42 -40.80 0.78 13.64
C ALA A 42 -41.57 2.11 13.70
N THR A 43 -41.27 3.05 12.80
CA THR A 43 -41.95 4.36 12.72
C THR A 43 -43.13 4.37 11.75
N GLY A 44 -43.20 3.45 10.79
CA GLY A 44 -44.17 3.47 9.69
C GLY A 44 -45.39 2.53 9.79
N ASN A 45 -45.29 1.33 10.41
CA ASN A 45 -46.44 0.40 10.58
C ASN A 45 -46.10 -0.84 11.46
N ALA A 46 -46.90 -1.12 12.50
CA ALA A 46 -46.68 -2.24 13.43
C ALA A 46 -46.84 -3.66 12.81
N ALA A 47 -47.65 -3.81 11.75
CA ALA A 47 -47.85 -5.10 11.07
C ALA A 47 -46.66 -5.50 10.15
N ALA A 48 -45.92 -4.51 9.65
CA ALA A 48 -44.69 -4.74 8.87
C ALA A 48 -43.52 -5.16 9.78
N LEU A 49 -43.51 -4.70 11.03
CA LEU A 49 -42.54 -5.11 12.05
C LEU A 49 -42.67 -6.61 12.37
N ALA A 50 -43.90 -7.11 12.52
CA ALA A 50 -44.17 -8.52 12.82
C ALA A 50 -43.75 -9.48 11.67
N SER A 51 -43.87 -9.05 10.42
CA SER A 51 -43.45 -9.85 9.26
C SER A 51 -41.94 -9.81 9.04
N PHE A 52 -41.29 -8.67 9.31
CA PHE A 52 -39.83 -8.55 9.31
C PHE A 52 -39.17 -9.36 10.44
N THR A 53 -39.79 -9.38 11.64
CA THR A 53 -39.28 -10.13 12.79
C THR A 53 -39.36 -11.65 12.63
N THR A 54 -40.41 -12.11 11.96
CA THR A 54 -40.61 -13.53 11.68
C THR A 54 -39.68 -14.03 10.56
N ALA A 55 -39.39 -13.19 9.55
CA ALA A 55 -38.47 -13.53 8.46
C ALA A 55 -36.98 -13.55 8.86
N ASN A 56 -36.61 -12.82 9.92
CA ASN A 56 -35.22 -12.69 10.40
C ASN A 56 -35.04 -13.17 11.85
N SER A 57 -35.75 -14.22 12.25
CA SER A 57 -35.81 -14.74 13.62
C SER A 57 -34.42 -15.00 14.25
N ASN A 58 -33.46 -15.52 13.49
CA ASN A 58 -32.11 -15.79 13.97
C ASN A 58 -31.24 -14.53 14.20
N LEU A 59 -31.49 -13.45 13.44
CA LEU A 59 -30.75 -12.18 13.56
C LEU A 59 -31.32 -11.29 14.66
N ILE A 60 -32.62 -11.39 14.92
CA ILE A 60 -33.33 -10.54 15.90
C ILE A 60 -33.23 -11.13 17.32
N ALA A 61 -33.03 -12.45 17.45
CA ALA A 61 -32.69 -13.07 18.72
C ALA A 61 -31.35 -12.55 19.30
N LEU A 62 -30.39 -12.18 18.44
CA LEU A 62 -29.10 -11.59 18.86
C LEU A 62 -29.13 -10.05 18.88
N PHE A 63 -29.99 -9.42 18.08
CA PHE A 63 -30.09 -7.96 17.92
C PHE A 63 -31.54 -7.45 18.08
N ALA A 64 -32.11 -7.66 19.28
CA ALA A 64 -33.51 -7.38 19.59
C ALA A 64 -33.90 -5.88 19.54
N THR A 65 -32.93 -4.97 19.56
CA THR A 65 -33.17 -3.52 19.57
C THR A 65 -32.32 -2.78 18.52
N PRO A 66 -32.77 -1.63 17.99
CA PRO A 66 -31.96 -0.81 17.08
C PRO A 66 -30.65 -0.34 17.73
N ALA A 67 -30.66 -0.14 19.05
CA ALA A 67 -29.45 0.12 19.83
C ALA A 67 -28.46 -1.05 19.75
N SER A 68 -28.92 -2.31 19.85
CA SER A 68 -28.06 -3.48 19.71
C SER A 68 -27.48 -3.64 18.30
N LEU A 69 -28.25 -3.31 17.24
CA LEU A 69 -27.76 -3.30 15.85
C LEU A 69 -26.66 -2.23 15.64
N LEU A 70 -26.84 -1.04 16.22
CA LEU A 70 -25.83 0.03 16.15
C LEU A 70 -24.56 -0.33 16.93
N VAL A 71 -24.69 -0.98 18.09
CA VAL A 71 -23.54 -1.52 18.83
C VAL A 71 -22.85 -2.62 18.01
N GLY A 72 -23.60 -3.52 17.37
CA GLY A 72 -23.06 -4.53 16.46
C GLY A 72 -22.31 -3.93 15.27
N TYR A 73 -22.85 -2.88 14.65
CA TYR A 73 -22.17 -2.08 13.62
C TYR A 73 -20.85 -1.50 14.15
N GLY A 74 -20.86 -0.91 15.35
CA GLY A 74 -19.68 -0.36 16.01
C GLY A 74 -18.61 -1.42 16.24
N ILE A 75 -19.00 -2.60 16.75
CA ILE A 75 -18.11 -3.74 16.98
C ILE A 75 -17.57 -4.29 15.66
N ALA A 76 -18.39 -4.44 14.61
CA ALA A 76 -17.94 -4.92 13.31
C ALA A 76 -16.94 -3.96 12.67
N ARG A 77 -17.19 -2.65 12.75
CA ARG A 77 -16.28 -1.60 12.25
C ARG A 77 -14.97 -1.56 13.04
N ALA A 78 -15.05 -1.56 14.37
CA ALA A 78 -13.88 -1.60 15.25
C ALA A 78 -13.10 -2.90 15.05
N GLY A 79 -13.79 -4.03 14.89
CA GLY A 79 -13.22 -5.35 14.60
C GLY A 79 -12.48 -5.36 13.28
N SER A 80 -13.07 -4.86 12.19
CA SER A 80 -12.40 -4.71 10.90
C SER A 80 -11.09 -3.91 11.02
N SER A 81 -11.12 -2.79 11.76
CA SER A 81 -9.92 -1.99 12.04
C SER A 81 -8.89 -2.77 12.86
N ALA A 82 -9.32 -3.46 13.92
CA ALA A 82 -8.45 -4.26 14.78
C ALA A 82 -7.78 -5.41 14.03
N PHE A 83 -8.51 -6.12 13.16
CA PHE A 83 -7.95 -7.18 12.31
C PHE A 83 -6.93 -6.63 11.30
N ASN A 84 -7.15 -5.43 10.76
CA ASN A 84 -6.17 -4.77 9.90
C ASN A 84 -4.88 -4.42 10.66
N GLU A 85 -4.99 -3.94 11.90
CA GLU A 85 -3.82 -3.65 12.75
C GLU A 85 -3.10 -4.94 13.17
N LEU A 86 -3.84 -5.96 13.61
CA LEU A 86 -3.30 -7.28 13.95
C LEU A 86 -2.55 -7.91 12.79
N ARG A 87 -3.11 -7.84 11.58
CA ARG A 87 -2.43 -8.28 10.36
C ARG A 87 -1.11 -7.57 10.17
N THR A 88 -1.10 -6.24 10.27
CA THR A 88 0.10 -5.41 10.08
C THR A 88 1.15 -5.75 11.13
N ALA A 89 0.74 -5.89 12.39
CA ALA A 89 1.61 -6.28 13.50
C ALA A 89 2.24 -7.68 13.29
N VAL A 90 1.45 -8.68 12.90
CA VAL A 90 1.93 -10.05 12.67
C VAL A 90 2.91 -10.09 11.49
N PHE A 91 2.61 -9.39 10.40
CA PHE A 91 3.45 -9.40 9.21
C PHE A 91 4.70 -8.52 9.34
N SER A 92 4.70 -7.47 10.17
CA SER A 92 5.90 -6.65 10.42
C SER A 92 7.12 -7.50 10.79
N LYS A 93 6.94 -8.53 11.62
CA LYS A 93 7.99 -9.49 12.01
C LYS A 93 8.49 -10.31 10.82
N VAL A 94 7.60 -10.66 9.89
CA VAL A 94 7.93 -11.38 8.65
C VAL A 94 8.74 -10.48 7.71
N ALA A 95 8.31 -9.23 7.54
CA ALA A 95 9.00 -8.23 6.71
C ALA A 95 10.43 -7.96 7.23
N LEU A 96 10.58 -7.70 8.53
CA LEU A 96 11.89 -7.44 9.15
C LEU A 96 12.83 -8.65 9.06
N ARG A 97 12.33 -9.87 9.30
CA ARG A 97 13.13 -11.10 9.11
C ARG A 97 13.54 -11.28 7.65
N THR A 98 12.68 -10.92 6.70
CA THR A 98 12.98 -10.99 5.26
C THR A 98 14.09 -10.02 4.89
N ILE A 99 13.99 -8.75 5.34
CA ILE A 99 15.05 -7.75 5.15
C ILE A 99 16.37 -8.26 5.72
N ARG A 100 16.38 -8.74 6.98
CA ARG A 100 17.59 -9.25 7.62
C ARG A 100 18.23 -10.38 6.81
N SER A 101 17.43 -11.33 6.32
CA SER A 101 17.96 -12.47 5.57
C SER A 101 18.46 -12.08 4.19
N VAL A 102 17.75 -11.21 3.47
CA VAL A 102 18.19 -10.70 2.16
C VAL A 102 19.47 -9.90 2.31
N SER A 103 19.53 -8.97 3.26
CA SER A 103 20.74 -8.18 3.52
C SER A 103 21.94 -9.06 3.88
N ARG A 104 21.77 -10.08 4.73
CA ARG A 104 22.86 -11.03 5.04
C ARG A 104 23.29 -11.82 3.81
N LYS A 105 22.36 -12.31 2.98
CA LYS A 105 22.68 -13.10 1.79
C LYS A 105 23.42 -12.26 0.76
N VAL A 106 22.99 -11.02 0.55
CA VAL A 106 23.68 -10.08 -0.35
C VAL A 106 25.08 -9.76 0.19
N PHE A 107 25.21 -9.49 1.50
CA PHE A 107 26.52 -9.23 2.12
C PHE A 107 27.50 -10.41 1.99
N SER A 108 27.04 -11.63 2.23
CA SER A 108 27.85 -12.85 2.05
C SER A 108 28.26 -13.03 0.60
N HIS A 109 27.31 -12.90 -0.33
CA HIS A 109 27.59 -13.05 -1.76
C HIS A 109 28.61 -12.03 -2.27
N LEU A 110 28.61 -10.82 -1.71
CA LEU A 110 29.62 -9.81 -2.06
C LEU A 110 31.02 -10.19 -1.61
N HIS A 111 31.18 -10.90 -0.49
CA HIS A 111 32.50 -11.37 -0.05
C HIS A 111 33.02 -12.54 -0.88
N ASP A 112 32.12 -13.29 -1.53
CA ASP A 112 32.48 -14.40 -2.42
C ASP A 112 32.91 -13.92 -3.82
N LEU A 113 32.82 -12.62 -4.11
CA LEU A 113 33.22 -12.06 -5.41
C LEU A 113 34.73 -11.81 -5.47
N ASP A 114 35.27 -11.85 -6.68
CA ASP A 114 36.69 -11.72 -6.92
C ASP A 114 37.21 -10.30 -6.64
N LEU A 115 38.51 -10.19 -6.36
CA LEU A 115 39.16 -8.91 -6.07
C LEU A 115 38.99 -7.89 -7.22
N ARG A 116 38.93 -8.36 -8.48
CA ARG A 116 38.72 -7.48 -9.64
C ARG A 116 37.32 -6.88 -9.65
N TYR A 117 36.30 -7.60 -9.18
CA TYR A 117 34.97 -7.05 -8.94
C TYR A 117 35.01 -5.90 -7.91
N HIS A 118 35.77 -6.05 -6.82
CA HIS A 118 35.89 -5.02 -5.79
C HIS A 118 36.71 -3.80 -6.23
N LEU A 119 37.78 -4.00 -7.01
CA LEU A 119 38.63 -2.92 -7.50
C LEU A 119 37.99 -2.12 -8.65
N SER A 120 37.07 -2.72 -9.41
CA SER A 120 36.40 -2.08 -10.55
C SER A 120 35.14 -1.29 -10.19
N ARG A 121 34.73 -1.26 -8.92
CA ARG A 121 33.50 -0.60 -8.48
C ARG A 121 33.73 0.31 -7.30
N GLU A 122 33.06 1.45 -7.31
CA GLU A 122 33.00 2.31 -6.14
C GLU A 122 32.21 1.64 -5.02
N THR A 123 32.91 1.26 -3.94
CA THR A 123 32.36 0.56 -2.77
C THR A 123 31.22 1.34 -2.11
N GLY A 124 31.28 2.68 -2.11
CA GLY A 124 30.21 3.56 -1.61
C GLY A 124 28.93 3.49 -2.45
N ALA A 125 29.06 3.56 -3.78
CA ALA A 125 27.91 3.45 -4.69
C ALA A 125 27.27 2.05 -4.61
N LEU A 126 28.09 1.00 -4.52
CA LEU A 126 27.64 -0.37 -4.39
C LEU A 126 26.84 -0.57 -3.09
N ASN A 127 27.33 -0.09 -1.95
CA ASN A 127 26.63 -0.16 -0.67
C ASN A 127 25.25 0.53 -0.73
N ARG A 128 25.18 1.73 -1.35
CA ARG A 128 23.93 2.47 -1.53
C ARG A 128 22.91 1.72 -2.39
N ILE A 129 23.36 1.03 -3.44
CA ILE A 129 22.52 0.21 -4.31
C ILE A 129 21.94 -0.99 -3.52
N ILE A 130 22.77 -1.68 -2.73
CA ILE A 130 22.34 -2.83 -1.92
C ILE A 130 21.27 -2.42 -0.91
N ASP A 131 21.53 -1.34 -0.18
CA ASP A 131 20.65 -0.83 0.86
C ASP A 131 19.31 -0.34 0.27
N ARG A 132 19.35 0.38 -0.86
CA ARG A 132 18.13 0.73 -1.63
C ARG A 132 17.40 -0.50 -2.17
N GLY A 133 18.13 -1.46 -2.73
CA GLY A 133 17.56 -2.67 -3.33
C GLY A 133 16.84 -3.55 -2.32
N SER A 134 17.46 -3.79 -1.15
CA SER A 134 16.85 -4.55 -0.05
C SER A 134 15.55 -3.88 0.45
N ARG A 135 15.56 -2.56 0.63
CA ARG A 135 14.35 -1.80 0.98
C ARG A 135 13.28 -1.85 -0.10
N ALA A 136 13.66 -1.74 -1.38
CA ALA A 136 12.72 -1.79 -2.50
C ALA A 136 12.02 -3.14 -2.60
N ILE A 137 12.75 -4.25 -2.42
CA ILE A 137 12.16 -5.61 -2.40
C ILE A 137 11.11 -5.70 -1.30
N ASN A 138 11.42 -5.24 -0.09
CA ASN A 138 10.47 -5.26 1.01
C ASN A 138 9.25 -4.38 0.72
N PHE A 139 9.47 -3.19 0.16
CA PHE A 139 8.38 -2.28 -0.21
C PHE A 139 7.44 -2.91 -1.24
N ILE A 140 7.97 -3.53 -2.29
CA ILE A 140 7.16 -4.17 -3.33
C ILE A 140 6.38 -5.35 -2.76
N LEU A 141 7.05 -6.25 -2.04
CA LEU A 141 6.41 -7.42 -1.45
C LEU A 141 5.31 -7.04 -0.45
N SER A 142 5.62 -6.07 0.42
CA SER A 142 4.66 -5.51 1.35
C SER A 142 3.50 -4.84 0.61
N SER A 143 3.76 -3.97 -0.36
CA SER A 143 2.70 -3.26 -1.09
C SER A 143 1.78 -4.21 -1.85
N MET A 144 2.32 -5.28 -2.47
CA MET A 144 1.49 -6.30 -3.12
C MET A 144 0.56 -7.00 -2.14
N VAL A 145 1.09 -7.48 -1.00
CA VAL A 145 0.31 -8.25 -0.01
C VAL A 145 -0.63 -7.36 0.81
N PHE A 146 -0.25 -6.10 1.06
CA PHE A 146 -0.97 -5.21 1.96
C PHE A 146 -1.95 -4.27 1.29
N ASN A 147 -1.73 -3.94 0.02
CA ASN A 147 -2.58 -3.01 -0.72
C ASN A 147 -3.22 -3.72 -1.91
N VAL A 148 -2.41 -4.24 -2.84
CA VAL A 148 -2.94 -4.74 -4.13
C VAL A 148 -3.87 -5.94 -3.94
N VAL A 149 -3.41 -7.01 -3.30
CA VAL A 149 -4.21 -8.24 -3.09
C VAL A 149 -5.49 -7.95 -2.28
N PRO A 150 -5.44 -7.24 -1.14
CA PRO A 150 -6.63 -6.84 -0.38
C PRO A 150 -7.63 -6.05 -1.19
N THR A 151 -7.17 -5.10 -1.99
CA THR A 151 -8.03 -4.23 -2.80
C THR A 151 -8.71 -5.03 -3.91
N VAL A 152 -7.98 -5.92 -4.61
CA VAL A 152 -8.58 -6.79 -5.63
C VAL A 152 -9.64 -7.72 -5.02
N LEU A 153 -9.34 -8.31 -3.86
CA LEU A 153 -10.28 -9.17 -3.13
C LEU A 153 -11.54 -8.37 -2.73
N GLU A 154 -11.38 -7.15 -2.21
CA GLU A 154 -12.48 -6.29 -1.81
C GLU A 154 -13.37 -5.87 -2.99
N ILE A 155 -12.78 -5.44 -4.10
CA ILE A 155 -13.52 -5.10 -5.33
C ILE A 155 -14.29 -6.32 -5.85
N SER A 156 -13.67 -7.50 -5.83
CA SER A 156 -14.30 -8.75 -6.28
C SER A 156 -15.50 -9.12 -5.40
N MET A 157 -15.36 -9.03 -4.07
CA MET A 157 -16.46 -9.29 -3.14
C MET A 157 -17.59 -8.28 -3.30
N VAL A 158 -17.29 -6.98 -3.35
CA VAL A 158 -18.31 -5.92 -3.50
C VAL A 158 -19.06 -6.09 -4.82
N SER A 159 -18.35 -6.34 -5.92
CA SER A 159 -18.98 -6.52 -7.24
C SER A 159 -19.84 -7.79 -7.27
N GLY A 160 -19.39 -8.90 -6.68
CA GLY A 160 -20.18 -10.13 -6.58
C GLY A 160 -21.44 -9.95 -5.72
N ILE A 161 -21.34 -9.23 -4.62
CA ILE A 161 -22.46 -8.92 -3.74
C ILE A 161 -23.50 -8.03 -4.43
N LEU A 162 -23.05 -7.04 -5.20
CA LEU A 162 -23.95 -6.19 -5.98
C LEU A 162 -24.65 -6.98 -7.08
N ALA A 163 -23.93 -7.86 -7.77
CA ALA A 163 -24.51 -8.73 -8.80
C ALA A 163 -25.62 -9.63 -8.23
N TYR A 164 -25.41 -10.19 -7.03
CA TYR A 164 -26.38 -11.07 -6.37
C TYR A 164 -27.59 -10.32 -5.81
N ASN A 165 -27.40 -9.18 -5.14
CA ASN A 165 -28.49 -8.49 -4.42
C ASN A 165 -29.25 -7.47 -5.28
N PHE A 166 -28.56 -6.78 -6.22
CA PHE A 166 -29.12 -5.67 -6.99
C PHE A 166 -29.15 -5.97 -8.50
N GLY A 167 -28.51 -7.06 -8.94
CA GLY A 167 -28.45 -7.48 -10.34
C GLY A 167 -27.15 -7.12 -11.04
N ALA A 168 -26.88 -7.81 -12.16
CA ALA A 168 -25.65 -7.67 -12.93
C ALA A 168 -25.30 -6.24 -13.40
N PRO A 169 -26.25 -5.34 -13.75
CA PRO A 169 -25.92 -3.99 -14.21
C PRO A 169 -25.14 -3.16 -13.17
N PHE A 170 -25.46 -3.29 -11.88
CA PHE A 170 -24.75 -2.55 -10.81
C PHE A 170 -23.31 -3.02 -10.68
N ALA A 171 -23.07 -4.33 -10.76
CA ALA A 171 -21.71 -4.89 -10.71
C ALA A 171 -20.86 -4.43 -11.91
N TRP A 172 -21.47 -4.30 -13.09
CA TRP A 172 -20.78 -3.78 -14.28
C TRP A 172 -20.38 -2.32 -14.12
N ILE A 173 -21.30 -1.46 -13.66
CA ILE A 173 -21.02 -0.03 -13.47
C ILE A 173 -19.91 0.17 -12.42
N THR A 174 -19.96 -0.56 -11.29
CA THR A 174 -18.91 -0.44 -10.27
C THR A 174 -17.56 -0.95 -10.76
N SER A 175 -17.53 -2.09 -11.45
CA SER A 175 -16.29 -2.64 -12.01
C SER A 175 -15.68 -1.72 -13.06
N LEU A 176 -16.51 -1.13 -13.93
CA LEU A 176 -16.08 -0.17 -14.94
C LEU A 176 -15.55 1.12 -14.31
N SER A 177 -16.21 1.62 -13.27
CA SER A 177 -15.75 2.81 -12.52
C SER A 177 -14.36 2.60 -11.93
N VAL A 178 -14.12 1.44 -11.29
CA VAL A 178 -12.80 1.10 -10.76
C VAL A 178 -11.76 0.94 -11.88
N ALA A 179 -12.12 0.28 -12.98
CA ALA A 179 -11.22 0.12 -14.12
C ALA A 179 -10.82 1.48 -14.74
N ALA A 180 -11.80 2.37 -14.92
CA ALA A 180 -11.56 3.74 -15.40
C ALA A 180 -10.65 4.53 -14.46
N TYR A 181 -10.89 4.43 -13.15
CA TYR A 181 -10.03 5.05 -12.13
C TYR A 181 -8.58 4.55 -12.21
N VAL A 182 -8.37 3.23 -12.34
CA VAL A 182 -7.04 2.63 -12.47
C VAL A 182 -6.36 3.08 -13.76
N ALA A 183 -7.06 3.03 -14.90
CA ALA A 183 -6.51 3.44 -16.18
C ALA A 183 -6.10 4.91 -16.19
N PHE A 184 -6.97 5.80 -15.71
CA PHE A 184 -6.69 7.22 -15.55
C PHE A 184 -5.48 7.45 -14.64
N THR A 185 -5.48 6.84 -13.45
CA THR A 185 -4.40 7.02 -12.47
C THR A 185 -3.06 6.53 -13.01
N LEU A 186 -3.00 5.39 -13.68
CA LEU A 186 -1.77 4.88 -14.29
C LEU A 186 -1.26 5.80 -15.40
N THR A 187 -2.16 6.28 -16.26
CA THR A 187 -1.79 7.18 -17.37
C THR A 187 -1.20 8.48 -16.84
N VAL A 188 -1.89 9.14 -15.91
CA VAL A 188 -1.43 10.38 -15.28
C VAL A 188 -0.13 10.15 -14.50
N THR A 189 -0.03 9.04 -13.76
CA THR A 189 1.19 8.72 -13.00
C THR A 189 2.38 8.48 -13.93
N GLN A 190 2.22 7.74 -15.02
CA GLN A 190 3.29 7.49 -15.98
C GLN A 190 3.74 8.78 -16.68
N TRP A 191 2.78 9.64 -17.07
CA TRP A 191 3.06 10.95 -17.62
C TRP A 191 3.87 11.81 -16.63
N ARG A 192 3.40 11.96 -15.39
CA ARG A 192 4.10 12.71 -14.32
C ARG A 192 5.47 12.13 -13.99
N THR A 193 5.63 10.82 -14.05
CA THR A 193 6.90 10.14 -13.74
C THR A 193 8.00 10.53 -14.74
N LYS A 194 7.66 10.80 -16.00
CA LYS A 194 8.63 11.28 -17.00
C LYS A 194 9.25 12.61 -16.57
N PHE A 195 8.44 13.59 -16.19
CA PHE A 195 8.93 14.88 -15.69
C PHE A 195 9.76 14.75 -14.42
N ARG A 196 9.30 13.93 -13.46
CA ARG A 196 10.06 13.66 -12.22
C ARG A 196 11.42 13.05 -12.49
N LYS A 197 11.56 12.19 -13.50
CA LYS A 197 12.86 11.61 -13.90
C LYS A 197 13.81 12.67 -14.46
N VAL A 198 13.31 13.57 -15.32
CA VAL A 198 14.11 14.68 -15.87
C VAL A 198 14.56 15.62 -14.76
N MET A 199 13.63 16.05 -13.90
CA MET A 199 13.92 16.91 -12.75
C MET A 199 14.96 16.29 -11.81
N ASN A 200 14.84 15.00 -11.48
CA ASN A 200 15.81 14.31 -10.63
C ASN A 200 17.20 14.18 -11.29
N LYS A 201 17.27 14.10 -12.63
CA LYS A 201 18.54 14.07 -13.36
C LYS A 201 19.22 15.43 -13.29
N ALA A 202 18.48 16.50 -13.59
CA ALA A 202 18.98 17.87 -13.47
C ALA A 202 19.46 18.18 -12.03
N ASP A 203 18.71 17.74 -11.01
CA ASP A 203 19.11 17.88 -9.60
C ASP A 203 20.40 17.13 -9.25
N ASN A 204 20.59 15.92 -9.78
CA ASN A 204 21.83 15.18 -9.56
C ASN A 204 23.02 15.87 -10.25
N ASP A 205 22.85 16.30 -11.51
CA ASP A 205 23.90 16.96 -12.27
C ASP A 205 24.32 18.29 -11.60
N ALA A 206 23.36 19.09 -11.15
CA ALA A 206 23.61 20.32 -10.37
C ALA A 206 24.36 20.03 -9.06
N ASN A 207 23.93 19.03 -8.28
CA ASN A 207 24.59 18.65 -7.03
C ASN A 207 26.02 18.15 -7.27
N THR A 208 26.23 17.30 -8.27
CA THR A 208 27.57 16.82 -8.63
C THR A 208 28.49 17.98 -8.98
N ARG A 209 28.01 18.96 -9.74
CA ARG A 209 28.82 20.13 -10.08
C ARG A 209 29.13 21.02 -8.89
N ALA A 210 28.16 21.27 -8.02
CA ALA A 210 28.37 22.04 -6.80
C ALA A 210 29.42 21.38 -5.88
N VAL A 211 29.34 20.06 -5.72
CA VAL A 211 30.32 19.30 -4.93
C VAL A 211 31.71 19.37 -5.56
N ASP A 212 31.82 19.19 -6.89
CA ASP A 212 33.09 19.26 -7.62
C ASP A 212 33.75 20.66 -7.50
N SER A 213 32.95 21.72 -7.63
CA SER A 213 33.43 23.11 -7.45
C SER A 213 33.90 23.39 -6.02
N LEU A 214 33.23 22.84 -5.00
CA LEU A 214 33.60 23.03 -3.60
C LEU A 214 34.81 22.19 -3.18
N ILE A 215 34.94 20.97 -3.71
CA ILE A 215 36.14 20.14 -3.49
C ILE A 215 37.35 20.80 -4.14
N ASN A 216 37.19 21.33 -5.35
CA ASN A 216 38.25 22.02 -6.09
C ASN A 216 38.23 23.54 -5.86
N TYR A 217 37.80 23.98 -4.67
CA TYR A 217 37.66 25.40 -4.34
C TYR A 217 38.94 26.20 -4.61
N GLU A 218 40.09 25.62 -4.27
CA GLU A 218 41.40 26.24 -4.50
C GLU A 218 41.65 26.49 -5.99
N THR A 219 41.36 25.53 -6.87
CA THR A 219 41.49 25.69 -8.33
C THR A 219 40.57 26.78 -8.86
N VAL A 220 39.31 26.80 -8.40
CA VAL A 220 38.36 27.85 -8.83
C VAL A 220 38.87 29.24 -8.44
N LYS A 221 39.44 29.38 -7.23
CA LYS A 221 40.05 30.63 -6.75
C LYS A 221 41.35 30.98 -7.46
N TYR A 222 42.22 30.02 -7.76
CA TYR A 222 43.46 30.29 -8.48
C TYR A 222 43.22 30.84 -9.90
N PHE A 223 42.12 30.43 -10.54
CA PHE A 223 41.76 30.89 -11.88
C PHE A 223 40.68 31.99 -11.92
N ASN A 224 40.21 32.50 -10.76
CA ASN A 224 39.11 33.49 -10.66
C ASN A 224 37.86 33.09 -11.48
N ASN A 225 37.49 31.82 -11.45
CA ASN A 225 36.38 31.26 -12.24
C ASN A 225 35.06 31.15 -11.46
N GLU A 226 34.87 31.91 -10.38
CA GLU A 226 33.67 31.81 -9.54
C GLU A 226 32.38 32.13 -10.30
N ALA A 227 32.41 33.17 -11.14
CA ALA A 227 31.26 33.56 -11.95
C ALA A 227 30.89 32.48 -12.98
N TYR A 228 31.91 31.83 -13.57
CA TYR A 228 31.72 30.75 -14.53
C TYR A 228 31.08 29.51 -13.88
N GLU A 229 31.57 29.09 -12.71
CA GLU A 229 30.97 27.97 -11.98
C GLU A 229 29.53 28.29 -11.51
N ALA A 230 29.27 29.53 -11.10
CA ALA A 230 27.93 29.97 -10.71
C ALA A 230 26.95 29.94 -11.90
N GLU A 231 27.36 30.44 -13.07
CA GLU A 231 26.54 30.42 -14.29
C GLU A 231 26.29 28.99 -14.78
N LYS A 232 27.30 28.13 -14.72
CA LYS A 232 27.16 26.72 -15.08
C LYS A 232 26.23 25.96 -14.13
N TYR A 233 26.27 26.27 -12.84
CA TYR A 233 25.32 25.73 -11.87
C TYR A 233 23.88 26.19 -12.14
N ASP A 234 23.70 27.47 -12.50
CA ASP A 234 22.38 28.04 -12.85
C ASP A 234 21.77 27.40 -14.12
N GLU A 235 22.59 27.00 -15.10
CA GLU A 235 22.13 26.26 -16.29
C GLU A 235 21.45 24.93 -15.91
N PHE A 236 22.02 24.18 -14.95
CA PHE A 236 21.40 22.94 -14.47
C PHE A 236 20.12 23.19 -13.64
N LEU A 237 20.07 24.31 -12.90
CA LEU A 237 18.86 24.70 -12.17
C LEU A 237 17.72 25.11 -13.11
N LYS A 238 18.02 25.80 -14.22
CA LYS A 238 17.01 26.15 -15.23
C LYS A 238 16.37 24.91 -15.87
N ASN A 239 17.14 23.84 -16.06
CA ASN A 239 16.65 22.56 -16.58
C ASN A 239 15.73 21.79 -15.60
N LYS A 240 15.54 22.29 -14.37
CA LYS A 240 14.66 21.70 -13.35
C LYS A 240 13.20 22.16 -13.47
N VAL A 241 12.96 23.31 -14.10
CA VAL A 241 11.63 23.96 -14.26
C VAL A 241 10.98 23.49 -15.55
#